data_AF-A0A9W5X2I8-F1
#
_entry.id   AF-A0A9W5X2I8-F1
#
_cell.length_a   1.000
_cell.length_b   1.000
_cell.length_c   1.000
_cell.angle_alpha   90.00
_cell.angle_beta   90.00
_cell.angle_gamma   90.00
#
_symmetry.space_group_name_H-M   'P 1'
#
loop_
_entity.id
_entity.type
_entity.pdbx_description
1 polymer ?
#
loop_
_entity_poly.entity_id
_entity_poly.type
_entity_poly.pdbx_seq_one_letter_code
_entity_poly.pdbx_strand_id
1 'polypeptide(L)' 'MTGDDGVILIDAGFPGSRADVLASLGELGFGVTDVRAILLTHAHIDHFGTAIWFAQTHGTPVYCHADEVGHAKREYL' A
#
# COMPACT_ATOMS: atom_id res chain seq x y z
N MET A 1 2.72 -7.72 7.58
CA MET A 1 3.79 -8.27 8.45
C MET A 1 4.01 -7.29 9.59
N THR A 2 4.18 -7.78 10.82
CA THR A 2 4.46 -6.93 12.00
C THR A 2 5.90 -7.13 12.43
N GLY A 3 6.59 -6.05 12.80
CA GLY A 3 7.92 -6.06 13.41
C GLY A 3 8.00 -4.99 14.49
N ASP A 4 9.10 -4.98 15.25
CA ASP A 4 9.26 -4.09 16.40
C ASP A 4 9.20 -2.59 16.02
N ASP A 5 9.47 -2.27 14.75
CA ASP A 5 9.43 -0.90 14.23
C ASP A 5 8.12 -0.53 13.52
N GLY A 6 7.16 -1.43 13.34
CA GLY A 6 5.89 -1.16 12.65
C GLY A 6 5.44 -2.28 11.71
N VAL A 7 4.68 -1.92 10.67
CA VAL A 7 4.04 -2.89 9.77
C VAL A 7 4.38 -2.68 8.29
N ILE A 8 4.41 -3.80 7.57
CA ILE A 8 4.37 -3.84 6.11
C ILE A 8 2.99 -4.28 5.69
N LEU A 9 2.34 -3.48 4.84
CA LEU A 9 1.05 -3.81 4.24
C LEU A 9 1.30 -4.59 2.94
N ILE A 10 0.50 -5.64 2.70
CA ILE A 10 0.52 -6.39 1.44
C ILE A 10 -0.76 -6.03 0.69
N ASP A 11 -0.61 -5.40 -0.48
CA ASP A 11 -1.66 -4.72 -1.23
C ASP A 11 -2.41 -3.63 -0.44
N ALA A 12 -3.18 -2.81 -1.13
CA ALA A 12 -3.82 -1.62 -0.57
C ALA A 12 -5.26 -1.39 -1.07
N GLY A 13 -5.87 -2.43 -1.66
CA GLY A 13 -7.25 -2.41 -2.13
C GLY A 13 -7.52 -1.39 -3.24
N PHE A 14 -8.80 -1.19 -3.54
CA PHE A 14 -9.27 -0.30 -4.60
C PHE A 14 -9.13 1.19 -4.23
N PRO A 15 -9.11 2.09 -5.23
CA PRO A 15 -9.33 3.52 -5.01
C PRO A 15 -10.72 3.72 -4.38
N GLY A 16 -10.75 4.04 -3.09
CA GLY A 16 -11.99 4.17 -2.31
C GLY A 16 -12.00 3.32 -1.04
N SER A 17 -11.25 2.22 -0.99
CA SER A 17 -11.15 1.33 0.18
C SER A 17 -10.29 1.87 1.33
N ARG A 18 -9.91 3.15 1.28
CA ARG A 18 -9.00 3.75 2.27
C ARG A 18 -9.54 3.63 3.69
N ALA A 19 -10.83 3.94 3.88
CA ALA A 19 -11.44 3.89 5.21
C ALA A 19 -11.35 2.47 5.79
N ASP A 20 -11.60 1.46 4.96
CA ASP A 20 -11.54 0.06 5.38
C ASP A 20 -10.11 -0.36 5.71
N VAL A 21 -9.12 0.02 4.89
CA VAL A 21 -7.70 -0.25 5.17
C VAL A 21 -7.26 0.38 6.50
N LEU A 22 -7.67 1.62 6.76
CA LEU A 22 -7.34 2.32 8.01
C LEU A 22 -8.06 1.70 9.22
N ALA A 23 -9.31 1.27 9.05
CA ALA A 23 -10.04 0.57 10.10
C ALA A 23 -9.36 -0.75 10.46
N SER A 24 -8.97 -1.55 9.47
CA SER A 24 -8.25 -2.81 9.69
C SER A 24 -6.87 -2.61 10.34
N LEU A 25 -6.15 -1.54 10.00
CA LEU A 25 -4.92 -1.19 10.72
C LEU A 25 -5.20 -0.85 12.18
N GLY A 26 -6.25 -0.06 12.44
CA GLY A 26 -6.66 0.33 13.78
C GLY A 26 -7.10 -0.85 14.65
N GLU A 27 -7.81 -1.83 14.08
CA GLU A 27 -8.18 -3.08 14.77
C GLU A 27 -6.96 -3.89 15.22
N LEU A 28 -5.84 -3.76 14.50
CA LEU A 28 -4.56 -4.38 14.83
C LEU A 28 -3.68 -3.50 15.74
N GLY A 29 -4.16 -2.33 16.14
CA GLY A 29 -3.43 -1.39 17.00
C GLY A 29 -2.40 -0.52 16.27
N PHE A 30 -2.46 -0.44 14.94
CA PHE A 30 -1.53 0.35 14.14
C PHE A 30 -2.21 1.58 13.53
N GLY A 31 -1.45 2.65 13.46
CA GLY A 31 -1.79 3.86 12.72
C GLY A 31 -1.07 3.96 11.38
N VAL A 32 -1.41 5.00 10.62
CA VAL A 32 -0.80 5.29 9.32
C VAL A 32 0.71 5.49 9.38
N THR A 33 1.21 6.03 10.50
CA THR A 33 2.63 6.28 10.74
C THR A 33 3.42 5.02 11.04
N ASP A 34 2.74 3.92 11.38
CA ASP A 34 3.37 2.64 11.66
C ASP A 34 3.58 1.83 10.39
N VAL A 35 2.95 2.22 9.27
CA VAL A 35 3.14 1.58 7.97
C VAL A 35 4.50 2.00 7.39
N ARG A 36 5.46 1.08 7.41
CA ARG A 36 6.83 1.31 6.96
C ARG A 36 7.01 1.11 5.46
N ALA A 37 6.22 0.22 4.87
CA ALA A 37 6.23 -0.04 3.44
C ALA A 37 4.92 -0.71 3.01
N ILE A 38 4.64 -0.62 1.71
CA ILE A 38 3.59 -1.38 1.05
C ILE A 38 4.24 -2.26 0.00
N LEU A 39 3.91 -3.55 0.01
CA LEU A 39 4.34 -4.50 -1.02
C LEU A 39 3.12 -4.86 -1.88
N LEU A 40 3.19 -4.59 -3.17
CA LEU A 40 2.16 -4.97 -4.13
C LEU A 40 2.44 -6.37 -4.65
N THR A 41 1.41 -7.21 -4.69
CA THR A 41 1.48 -8.53 -5.33
C THR A 41 1.56 -8.41 -6.85
N HIS A 42 0.78 -7.51 -7.43
CA HIS A 42 0.79 -7.13 -8.85
C HIS A 42 0.12 -5.76 -9.05
N ALA A 43 0.33 -5.14 -10.21
CA ALA A 43 -0.01 -3.74 -10.47
C ALA A 43 -1.38 -3.54 -11.15
N HIS A 44 -2.41 -4.24 -10.67
CA HIS A 44 -3.80 -3.94 -11.05
C HIS A 44 -4.44 -2.93 -10.09
N ILE A 45 -5.40 -2.16 -10.61
CA ILE A 45 -5.99 -1.00 -9.91
C ILE A 45 -6.62 -1.35 -8.56
N ASP A 46 -7.09 -2.59 -8.42
CA ASP A 46 -7.69 -3.16 -7.23
C ASP A 46 -6.69 -3.48 -6.11
N HIS A 47 -5.39 -3.47 -6.41
CA HIS A 47 -4.33 -3.83 -5.46
C HIS A 47 -3.52 -2.63 -4.96
N PHE A 48 -3.49 -1.49 -5.65
CA PHE A 48 -2.64 -0.35 -5.25
C PHE A 48 -3.39 0.97 -5.01
N GLY A 49 -4.71 0.96 -5.00
CA GLY A 49 -5.54 2.16 -4.90
C GLY A 49 -5.23 3.02 -3.66
N THR A 50 -5.19 2.43 -2.46
CA THR A 50 -4.84 3.18 -1.24
C THR A 50 -3.32 3.43 -1.13
N ALA A 51 -2.49 2.64 -1.82
CA ALA A 51 -1.03 2.78 -1.79
C ALA A 51 -0.58 4.13 -2.37
N ILE A 52 -1.28 4.65 -3.38
CA ILE A 52 -1.03 5.98 -3.95
C ILE A 52 -1.11 7.06 -2.86
N TRP A 53 -2.14 6.99 -2.01
CA TRP A 53 -2.34 7.97 -0.95
C TRP A 53 -1.27 7.90 0.13
N PHE A 54 -0.87 6.69 0.52
CA PHE A 54 0.26 6.47 1.45
C PHE A 54 1.56 7.05 0.89
N ALA A 55 1.88 6.77 -0.38
CA ALA A 55 3.08 7.31 -1.02
C ALA A 55 3.06 8.85 -1.08
N GLN A 56 1.94 9.44 -1.50
CA GLN A 56 1.83 10.91 -1.67
C GLN A 56 1.75 11.68 -0.35
N THR A 57 1.06 11.14 0.64
CA THR A 57 0.74 11.88 1.89
C THR A 57 1.74 11.59 3.00
N HIS A 58 2.27 10.37 3.05
CA HIS A 58 3.13 9.90 4.15
C HIS A 58 4.55 9.56 3.68
N GLY A 59 4.84 9.62 2.37
CA GLY A 59 6.14 9.22 1.83
C GLY A 59 6.42 7.73 2.00
N THR A 60 5.40 6.92 2.27
CA THR A 60 5.56 5.47 2.48
C THR A 60 6.06 4.81 1.20
N PRO A 61 7.20 4.10 1.22
CA PRO A 61 7.71 3.42 0.04
C PRO A 61 6.78 2.29 -0.39
N VAL A 62 6.56 2.19 -1.70
CA VAL A 62 5.77 1.14 -2.34
C VAL A 62 6.71 0.29 -3.20
N TYR A 63 6.74 -1.01 -2.93
CA TYR A 63 7.54 -1.99 -3.64
C TYR A 63 6.63 -2.89 -4.46
N CYS A 64 7.12 -3.31 -5.62
CA CYS A 64 6.51 -4.33 -6.47
C CYS A 64 7.62 -5.08 -7.20
N HIS A 65 7.28 -6.17 -7.88
CA HIS A 65 8.23 -6.84 -8.76
C HIS A 65 8.71 -5.89 -9.87
N ALA A 66 9.97 -6.01 -10.30
CA ALA A 66 10.55 -5.10 -11.30
C ALA A 66 9.74 -5.06 -12.61
N ASP A 67 9.23 -6.21 -13.04
CA ASP A 67 8.40 -6.33 -14.24
C ASP A 67 7.04 -5.62 -14.11
N GLU A 68 6.54 -5.45 -12.88
CA GLU A 68 5.27 -4.78 -12.59
C GLU A 68 5.42 -3.26 -12.53
N VAL A 69 6.65 -2.73 -12.50
CA VAL A 69 6.90 -1.28 -12.34
C VAL A 69 6.27 -0.48 -13.48
N GLY A 70 6.38 -0.95 -14.72
CA GLY A 70 5.76 -0.26 -15.86
C GLY A 70 4.23 -0.31 -15.83
N HIS A 71 3.65 -1.40 -15.32
CA HIS A 71 2.20 -1.49 -15.10
C HIS A 71 1.73 -0.54 -13.98
N ALA A 72 2.46 -0.47 -12.87
CA ALA A 72 2.17 0.41 -11.74
C ALA A 72 2.28 1.90 -12.11
N LYS A 73 3.25 2.24 -12.98
CA LYS A 73 3.42 3.59 -13.52
C LYS A 73 2.48 3.91 -14.69
N ARG A 74 1.68 2.94 -15.15
CA ARG A 74 0.80 3.05 -16.31
C ARG A 74 1.54 3.39 -17.61
N GLU A 75 2.74 2.85 -17.78
CA GLU A 75 3.58 3.02 -18.98
C GLU A 75 3.14 2.14 -20.16
N TYR A 76 2.25 1.16 -19.91
CA TYR A 76 1.71 0.23 -20.92
C TYR A 76 0.22 0.49 -21.26
N LEU A 77 -0.28 1.71 -21.05
CA LEU A 77 -1.62 2.14 -21.48
C LEU A 77 -1.66 2.59 -22.95
#